data_AF-A0A2E7ERK6-F1
#
_entry.id   AF-A0A2E7ERK6-F1
#
_cell.length_a   1.000
_cell.length_b   1.000
_cell.length_c   1.000
_cell.angle_alpha   90.00
_cell.angle_beta   90.00
_cell.angle_gamma   90.00
#
_symmetry.space_group_name_H-M   'P 1'
#
loop_
_entity.id
_entity.type
_entity.pdbx_description
1 polymer ?
#
loop_
_entity_poly.entity_id
_entity_poly.type
_entity_poly.pdbx_seq_one_letter_code
_entity_poly.pdbx_strand_id
1 'polypeptide(L)' 'MWFDDSPDERIGEERVQEALNTNCSDIAVGCLFCLTMLSDGVAAADSEARVQDISKVLVEMLPVD' A
#
# COMPACT_ATOMS: atom_id res chain seq x y z
N MET A 1 5.60 16.60 -0.71
CA MET A 1 5.39 15.24 -1.26
C MET A 1 6.14 15.19 -2.58
N TRP A 2 6.79 14.07 -2.87
CA TRP A 2 7.42 13.83 -4.17
C TRP A 2 6.44 13.04 -5.01
N PHE A 3 6.26 13.42 -6.27
CA PHE A 3 5.35 12.78 -7.21
C PHE A 3 6.17 12.29 -8.38
N ASP A 4 6.14 10.99 -8.62
CA ASP A 4 6.75 10.36 -9.79
C ASP A 4 5.79 10.43 -11.01
N ASP A 5 4.50 10.57 -10.72
CA ASP A 5 3.42 10.64 -11.71
C ASP A 5 3.30 12.04 -12.34
N SER A 6 2.85 12.09 -13.61
CA SER A 6 2.48 13.33 -14.26
C SER A 6 1.20 13.93 -13.64
N PRO A 7 0.92 15.24 -13.83
CA PRO A 7 -0.30 15.85 -13.30
C PRO A 7 -1.61 15.27 -13.86
N ASP A 8 -1.55 14.62 -15.03
CA ASP A 8 -2.67 13.97 -15.70
C ASP A 8 -2.84 12.50 -15.30
N GLU A 9 -1.83 11.90 -14.66
CA GLU A 9 -1.87 10.54 -14.15
C GLU A 9 -2.49 10.48 -12.75
N ARG A 10 -3.11 9.33 -12.46
CA ARG A 10 -3.59 9.07 -11.11
C ARG A 10 -2.40 8.77 -10.22
N ILE A 11 -2.18 9.66 -9.23
CA ILE A 11 -1.07 9.55 -8.28
C ILE A 11 -0.96 8.13 -7.71
N GLY A 12 0.22 7.53 -7.88
CA GLY A 12 0.57 6.25 -7.31
C GLY A 12 -0.02 5.03 -8.02
N GLU A 13 -0.64 5.16 -9.20
CA GLU A 13 -1.15 4.01 -9.97
C GLU A 13 -0.02 3.03 -10.32
N GLU A 14 1.13 3.54 -10.80
CA GLU A 14 2.29 2.69 -11.10
C GLU A 14 2.78 1.96 -9.85
N ARG A 15 2.82 2.64 -8.70
CA ARG A 15 3.24 2.05 -7.41
C ARG A 15 2.32 0.93 -6.95
N VAL A 16 1.02 1.03 -7.21
CA VAL A 16 0.06 -0.06 -6.93
C VAL A 16 0.39 -1.26 -7.80
N GLN A 17 0.59 -1.06 -9.11
CA GLN A 17 0.92 -2.15 -10.01
C GLN A 17 2.26 -2.81 -9.66
N GLU A 18 3.28 -2.02 -9.35
CA GLU A 18 4.57 -2.55 -8.85
C GLU A 18 4.38 -3.42 -7.62
N ALA A 19 3.60 -2.96 -6.63
CA ALA A 19 3.34 -3.71 -5.42
C ALA A 19 2.58 -5.03 -5.70
N LEU A 20 1.54 -4.99 -6.54
CA LEU A 20 0.74 -6.16 -6.91
C LEU A 20 1.56 -7.20 -7.71
N ASN A 21 2.46 -6.74 -8.58
CA ASN A 21 3.33 -7.61 -9.38
C ASN A 21 4.32 -8.44 -8.54
N THR A 22 4.53 -8.09 -7.26
CA THR A 22 5.33 -8.91 -6.35
C THR A 22 4.64 -10.21 -5.95
N ASN A 23 3.32 -10.34 -6.17
CA ASN A 23 2.47 -11.44 -5.70
C ASN A 23 2.42 -11.61 -4.17
N CYS A 24 2.78 -10.58 -3.41
CA CYS A 24 2.63 -10.56 -1.96
C CYS A 24 1.16 -10.33 -1.57
N SER A 25 0.71 -11.01 -0.51
CA SER A 25 -0.64 -10.83 0.05
C SER A 25 -0.79 -9.58 0.91
N ASP A 26 0.32 -9.03 1.40
CA ASP A 26 0.36 -7.90 2.33
C ASP A 26 1.36 -6.85 1.85
N ILE A 27 0.92 -5.60 1.82
CA ILE A 27 1.69 -4.40 1.48
C ILE A 27 1.79 -3.56 2.76
N ALA A 28 2.98 -3.47 3.32
CA ALA A 28 3.23 -2.66 4.52
C ALA A 28 3.73 -1.26 4.16
N VAL A 29 3.17 -0.22 4.77
CA VAL A 29 3.55 1.19 4.56
C VAL A 29 3.87 1.88 5.88
N GLY A 30 4.73 2.90 5.85
CA GLY A 30 5.06 3.73 7.02
C GLY A 30 4.52 5.15 6.95
N CYS A 31 3.58 5.43 6.05
CA CYS A 31 3.05 6.76 5.79
C CYS A 31 1.54 6.69 5.63
N LEU A 32 0.81 7.56 6.35
CA LEU A 32 -0.65 7.61 6.31
C LEU A 32 -1.20 7.93 4.90
N PHE A 33 -0.51 8.81 4.16
CA PHE A 33 -0.90 9.10 2.78
C PHE A 33 -0.77 7.87 1.89
N CYS A 34 0.34 7.14 1.98
CA CYS A 34 0.55 5.91 1.22
C CYS A 34 -0.47 4.84 1.61
N LEU A 35 -0.88 4.77 2.89
CA LEU A 35 -1.92 3.84 3.34
C LEU A 35 -3.22 4.09 2.59
N THR A 36 -3.71 5.33 2.56
CA THR A 36 -4.94 5.67 1.81
C THR A 36 -4.75 5.43 0.31
N MET A 37 -3.68 5.97 -0.28
CA MET A 37 -3.42 5.90 -1.72
C MET A 37 -3.32 4.45 -2.22
N LEU A 38 -2.52 3.61 -1.57
CA LEU A 38 -2.37 2.21 -1.98
C LEU A 38 -3.62 1.39 -1.66
N SER A 39 -4.34 1.67 -0.56
CA SER A 39 -5.60 0.97 -0.26
C SER A 39 -6.64 1.24 -1.35
N ASP A 40 -6.81 2.50 -1.75
CA ASP A 40 -7.73 2.90 -2.81
C ASP A 40 -7.32 2.30 -4.17
N GLY A 41 -6.00 2.29 -4.45
CA GLY A 41 -5.46 1.72 -5.67
C GLY A 41 -5.64 0.20 -5.77
N VAL A 42 -5.38 -0.53 -4.68
CA VAL A 42 -5.61 -1.98 -4.60
C VAL A 42 -7.07 -2.32 -4.79
N ALA A 43 -7.98 -1.56 -4.16
CA ALA A 43 -9.42 -1.72 -4.35
C ALA A 43 -9.85 -1.43 -5.80
N ALA A 44 -9.29 -0.40 -6.44
CA ALA A 44 -9.55 -0.08 -7.84
C ALA A 44 -9.05 -1.16 -8.81
N ALA A 45 -8.00 -1.90 -8.43
CA ALA A 45 -7.45 -3.02 -9.19
C ALA A 45 -8.18 -4.35 -8.93
N ASP A 46 -9.25 -4.37 -8.12
CA ASP A 46 -10.00 -5.58 -7.72
C ASP A 46 -9.09 -6.69 -7.15
N SER A 47 -8.07 -6.28 -6.39
CA SER A 47 -7.10 -7.19 -5.76
C SER A 47 -7.42 -7.42 -4.29
N GLU A 48 -7.17 -8.63 -3.82
CA GLU A 48 -7.35 -9.04 -2.41
C GLU A 48 -6.13 -8.71 -1.53
N ALA A 49 -5.10 -8.06 -2.07
CA ALA A 49 -3.93 -7.66 -1.30
C ALA A 49 -4.32 -6.73 -0.14
N ARG A 50 -3.71 -6.89 1.03
CA ARG A 50 -3.98 -6.06 2.21
C ARG A 50 -2.94 -4.97 2.35
N VAL A 51 -3.36 -3.71 2.42
CA VAL A 51 -2.46 -2.59 2.73
C VAL A 51 -2.55 -2.26 4.21
N GLN A 52 -1.42 -2.25 4.91
CA GLN A 52 -1.39 -2.04 6.37
C GLN A 52 -0.24 -1.12 6.79
N ASP A 53 -0.42 -0.40 7.89
CA ASP A 53 0.68 0.34 8.50
C ASP A 53 1.70 -0.61 9.14
N ILE A 54 2.99 -0.34 8.97
CA ILE A 54 4.09 -1.17 9.48
C ILE A 54 4.06 -1.31 11.01
N SER A 55 3.57 -0.30 11.74
CA SER A 55 3.42 -0.37 13.19
C SER A 55 2.37 -1.41 13.61
N LYS A 56 1.28 -1.55 12.83
CA LYS A 56 0.27 -2.58 13.06
C LYS A 56 0.85 -3.97 12.83
N VAL A 57 1.55 -4.16 11.72
CA VAL A 57 2.23 -5.43 11.40
C VAL A 57 3.20 -5.81 12.52
N LEU A 58 3.95 -4.84 13.06
CA LEU A 58 4.85 -5.06 14.18
C LEU A 58 4.09 -5.51 15.44
N VAL A 59 3.00 -4.81 15.80
CA VAL A 59 2.20 -5.13 16.99
C VAL A 59 1.59 -6.54 16.90
N GLU A 60 1.12 -6.97 15.73
CA GLU A 60 0.57 -8.32 15.53
C GLU A 60 1.60 -9.44 15.71
N MET A 61 2.90 -9.11 15.59
CA MET A 61 4.01 -10.05 15.76
C MET A 61 4.60 -10.05 17.17
N LEU A 62 4.23 -9.10 18.03
CA LEU A 62 4.74 -9.05 19.40
C LEU A 62 4.12 -10.19 20.24
N PRO A 63 4.91 -10.83 21.12
CA PRO A 63 4.36 -11.77 22.09
C PRO A 63 3.30 -11.07 22.95
N VAL A 64 2.14 -11.71 23.11
CA VAL A 64 1.15 -11.30 24.09
C VAL A 64 1.45 -12.08 25.36
N ASP A 65 2.12 -11.44 26.31
CA ASP A 65 2.20 -11.91 27.70
C ASP A 65 0.87 -11.68 28.43
#